data_AF-B4FRC5-F1
#
_entry.id   AF-B4FRC5-F1
#
_cell.length_a   1.000
_cell.length_b   1.000
_cell.length_c   1.000
_cell.angle_alpha   90.00
_cell.angle_beta   90.00
_cell.angle_gamma   90.00
#
_symmetry.space_group_name_H-M   'P 1'
#
loop_
_entity.id
_entity.type
_entity.pdbx_description
1 polymer ?
#
loop_
_entity_poly.entity_id
_entity_poly.type
_entity_poly.pdbx_seq_one_letter_code
_entity_poly.pdbx_strand_id
1 'polypeptide(L)'
;MAKSIFYVGEIGVNDYFAALSNNDSVDVAVSLVPHIIDTIRSALTVMIDAGARTVVITGMLPIGCEPQQLAQFAGGPAGDYDPTTGCITRFNQLAEHHNHMLRMMLRELRTKYRRRRPLTLHYADIYRPVIEAVASPASYGFGDTPLAACCGGGGGPNNFNFIAFCGTPASTTCTDPSKFVSWDGIHFTEATNRLLARKMLQELLSRGAYNVAI
;
A
#
# COMPACT_ATOMS: atom_id res chain seq x y z
N MET A 1 2.87 -15.68 -27.87
CA MET A 1 2.70 -15.41 -26.42
C MET A 1 2.50 -13.91 -26.22
N ALA A 2 1.68 -13.47 -25.27
CA ALA A 2 1.59 -12.05 -24.94
C ALA A 2 2.95 -11.60 -24.36
N LYS A 3 3.47 -10.45 -24.82
CA LYS A 3 4.81 -9.95 -24.48
C LYS A 3 4.80 -8.86 -23.40
N SER A 4 3.63 -8.52 -22.87
CA SER A 4 3.43 -7.39 -21.97
C SER A 4 2.90 -7.84 -20.62
N ILE A 5 3.41 -7.19 -19.57
CA ILE A 5 2.88 -7.24 -18.21
C ILE A 5 2.11 -5.94 -17.99
N PHE A 6 0.86 -6.04 -17.54
CA PHE A 6 0.10 -4.87 -17.11
C PHE A 6 0.22 -4.76 -15.60
N TYR A 7 0.67 -3.61 -15.11
CA TYR A 7 0.76 -3.30 -13.68
C TYR A 7 -0.36 -2.34 -13.31
N VAL A 8 -1.15 -2.68 -12.30
CA VAL A 8 -2.34 -1.94 -11.88
C VAL A 8 -2.34 -1.78 -10.36
N GLY A 9 -2.61 -0.58 -9.89
CA GLY A 9 -2.59 -0.26 -8.47
C GLY A 9 -1.52 0.77 -8.12
N GLU A 10 -1.60 1.35 -6.92
CA GLU A 10 -2.57 1.04 -5.87
C GLU A 10 -3.94 1.71 -6.08
N ILE A 11 -5.05 0.97 -5.88
CA ILE A 11 -6.42 1.48 -6.06
C ILE A 11 -7.17 1.37 -4.73
N GLY A 12 -7.74 2.48 -4.26
CA GLY A 12 -8.58 2.55 -3.06
C GLY A 12 -8.03 3.39 -1.91
N VAL A 13 -6.72 3.70 -1.89
CA VAL A 13 -6.10 4.49 -0.80
C VAL A 13 -6.77 5.85 -0.64
N ASN A 14 -6.97 6.56 -1.74
CA ASN A 14 -7.61 7.88 -1.72
C ASN A 14 -9.06 7.81 -1.22
N ASP A 15 -9.80 6.77 -1.60
CA ASP A 15 -11.17 6.52 -1.15
C ASP A 15 -11.22 6.34 0.38
N TYR A 16 -10.29 5.54 0.93
CA TYR A 16 -10.18 5.32 2.37
C TYR A 16 -9.69 6.57 3.10
N PHE A 17 -8.68 7.27 2.60
CA PHE A 17 -8.19 8.50 3.21
C PHE A 17 -9.27 9.59 3.23
N ALA A 18 -10.06 9.71 2.16
CA ALA A 18 -11.18 10.65 2.12
C ALA A 18 -12.24 10.31 3.16
N ALA A 19 -12.63 9.03 3.27
CA ALA A 19 -13.59 8.58 4.30
C ALA A 19 -13.05 8.85 5.72
N LEU A 20 -11.82 8.40 6.02
CA LEU A 20 -11.21 8.60 7.32
C LEU A 20 -11.03 10.10 7.66
N SER A 21 -10.77 10.94 6.66
CA SER A 21 -10.49 12.37 6.90
C SER A 21 -11.71 13.20 7.27
N ASN A 22 -12.93 12.75 6.95
CA ASN A 22 -14.17 13.48 7.23
C ASN A 22 -14.71 13.25 8.65
N ASN A 23 -13.89 12.74 9.57
CA ASN A 23 -14.29 12.31 10.91
C ASN A 23 -15.34 11.18 10.87
N ASP A 24 -15.42 10.45 9.76
CA ASP A 24 -16.25 9.24 9.67
C ASP A 24 -15.59 8.10 10.46
N SER A 25 -16.39 7.15 10.93
CA SER A 25 -15.85 5.97 11.59
C SER A 25 -15.10 5.08 10.58
N VAL A 26 -14.19 4.25 11.09
CA VAL A 26 -13.54 3.20 10.27
C VAL A 26 -14.58 2.32 9.57
N ASP A 27 -15.79 2.17 10.12
CA ASP A 27 -16.88 1.39 9.51
C ASP A 27 -17.35 1.99 8.18
N VAL A 28 -17.33 3.32 8.04
CA VAL A 28 -17.65 3.97 6.76
C VAL A 28 -16.60 3.60 5.72
N ALA A 29 -15.30 3.67 6.07
CA ALA A 29 -14.23 3.24 5.18
C ALA A 29 -14.31 1.74 4.83
N VAL A 30 -14.67 0.88 5.80
CA VAL A 30 -14.92 -0.54 5.58
C VAL A 30 -16.09 -0.77 4.61
N SER A 31 -17.15 0.03 4.71
CA SER A 31 -18.31 -0.08 3.81
C SER A 31 -17.97 0.20 2.34
N LEU A 32 -16.88 0.94 2.07
CA LEU A 32 -16.40 1.20 0.71
C LEU A 32 -15.67 0.01 0.08
N VAL A 33 -15.16 -0.94 0.89
CA VAL A 33 -14.39 -2.09 0.40
C VAL A 33 -15.08 -2.86 -0.73
N PRO A 34 -16.35 -3.31 -0.61
CA PRO A 34 -17.02 -4.01 -1.72
C PRO A 34 -17.09 -3.16 -3.00
N HIS A 35 -17.37 -1.86 -2.89
CA HIS A 35 -17.46 -0.95 -4.04
C HIS A 35 -16.11 -0.77 -4.75
N ILE A 36 -15.04 -0.61 -3.98
CA ILE A 36 -13.67 -0.49 -4.51
C ILE A 36 -13.25 -1.79 -5.19
N ILE A 37 -13.50 -2.95 -4.56
CA ILE A 37 -13.18 -4.26 -5.12
C ILE A 37 -13.94 -4.52 -6.43
N ASP A 38 -15.21 -4.11 -6.52
CA ASP A 38 -15.99 -4.23 -7.75
C ASP A 38 -15.54 -3.26 -8.85
N THR A 39 -15.04 -2.09 -8.47
CA THR A 39 -14.40 -1.15 -9.41
C THR A 39 -13.12 -1.77 -9.99
N ILE A 40 -12.27 -2.36 -9.14
CA ILE A 40 -11.08 -3.10 -9.58
C ILE A 40 -11.47 -4.28 -10.48
N ARG A 41 -12.48 -5.08 -10.08
CA ARG A 41 -13.02 -6.19 -10.87
C ARG A 41 -13.44 -5.75 -12.27
N SER A 42 -14.13 -4.61 -12.36
CA SER A 42 -14.61 -4.03 -13.61
C SER A 42 -13.45 -3.59 -14.50
N ALA A 43 -12.48 -2.85 -13.97
CA ALA A 43 -11.28 -2.43 -14.69
C ALA A 43 -10.49 -3.64 -15.22
N LEU A 44 -10.27 -4.66 -14.39
CA LEU A 44 -9.59 -5.89 -14.81
C LEU A 44 -10.36 -6.65 -15.88
N THR A 45 -11.69 -6.71 -15.78
CA THR A 45 -12.54 -7.36 -16.79
C THR A 45 -12.36 -6.69 -18.16
N VAL A 46 -12.41 -5.35 -18.21
CA VAL A 46 -12.17 -4.58 -19.43
C VAL A 46 -10.79 -4.88 -20.03
N MET A 47 -9.74 -4.86 -19.19
CA MET A 47 -8.37 -5.15 -19.65
C MET A 47 -8.22 -6.57 -20.21
N ILE A 48 -8.79 -7.57 -19.52
CA ILE A 48 -8.72 -8.97 -19.92
C ILE A 48 -9.47 -9.21 -21.23
N ASP A 49 -10.65 -8.60 -21.37
CA ASP A 49 -11.48 -8.69 -22.58
C ASP A 49 -10.79 -8.01 -23.76
N ALA A 50 -10.09 -6.89 -23.53
CA ALA A 50 -9.24 -6.21 -24.51
C ALA A 50 -7.95 -6.98 -24.88
N GLY A 51 -7.61 -8.05 -24.14
CA GLY A 51 -6.53 -8.97 -24.50
C GLY A 51 -5.37 -9.06 -23.50
N ALA A 52 -5.43 -8.37 -22.37
CA ALA A 52 -4.45 -8.54 -21.30
C ALA A 52 -4.43 -10.01 -20.82
N ARG A 53 -3.22 -10.60 -20.79
CA ARG A 53 -3.02 -11.99 -20.34
C ARG A 53 -2.18 -12.10 -19.07
N THR A 54 -1.47 -11.04 -18.73
CA THR A 54 -0.67 -10.95 -17.52
C THR A 54 -0.97 -9.62 -16.87
N VAL A 55 -1.54 -9.67 -15.68
CA VAL A 55 -1.80 -8.50 -14.87
C VAL A 55 -1.21 -8.70 -13.48
N VAL A 56 -0.43 -7.74 -13.01
CA VAL A 56 0.05 -7.60 -11.65
C VAL A 56 -0.80 -6.53 -10.99
N ILE A 57 -1.42 -6.87 -9.87
CA ILE A 57 -2.32 -5.99 -9.13
C ILE A 57 -1.75 -5.84 -7.72
N THR A 58 -1.45 -4.63 -7.28
CA THR A 58 -1.02 -4.42 -5.90
C THR A 58 -2.17 -4.57 -4.92
N GLY A 59 -1.84 -5.08 -3.73
CA GLY A 59 -2.69 -4.92 -2.56
C GLY A 59 -2.67 -3.50 -2.02
N MET A 60 -3.43 -3.33 -0.93
CA MET A 60 -3.44 -2.13 -0.10
C MET A 60 -2.23 -2.10 0.83
N LEU A 61 -1.62 -0.93 1.01
CA LEU A 61 -0.54 -0.65 1.95
C LEU A 61 -1.03 -0.68 3.42
N PRO A 62 -0.14 -0.72 4.44
CA PRO A 62 -0.57 -0.67 5.83
C PRO A 62 -1.00 0.75 6.22
N ILE A 63 -2.28 1.07 5.97
CA ILE A 63 -2.89 2.40 6.15
C ILE A 63 -2.58 2.98 7.54
N GLY A 64 -2.62 2.16 8.59
CA GLY A 64 -2.39 2.59 9.96
C GLY A 64 -0.95 2.98 10.27
N CYS A 65 -0.01 2.68 9.38
CA CYS A 65 1.40 3.05 9.51
C CYS A 65 1.75 4.36 8.80
N GLU A 66 0.83 4.95 8.03
CA GLU A 66 1.11 6.18 7.32
C GLU A 66 1.25 7.36 8.30
N PRO A 67 2.33 8.16 8.22
CA PRO A 67 2.55 9.28 9.13
C PRO A 67 1.39 10.28 9.15
N GLN A 68 0.70 10.49 8.03
CA GLN A 68 -0.52 11.30 7.98
C GLN A 68 -1.59 10.75 8.93
N GLN A 69 -1.88 9.45 8.87
CA GLN A 69 -2.91 8.82 9.69
C GLN A 69 -2.53 8.87 11.17
N LEU A 70 -1.26 8.60 11.50
CA LEU A 70 -0.75 8.69 12.86
C LEU A 70 -0.84 10.11 13.43
N ALA A 71 -0.49 11.13 12.64
CA ALA A 71 -0.58 12.52 13.05
C ALA A 71 -2.04 12.99 13.21
N GLN A 72 -2.93 12.57 12.31
CA GLN A 72 -4.33 12.95 12.33
C GLN A 72 -5.11 12.33 13.50
N PHE A 73 -4.79 11.09 13.86
CA PHE A 73 -5.49 10.35 14.91
C PHE A 73 -4.65 10.18 16.19
N ALA A 74 -3.65 11.05 16.36
CA ALA A 74 -2.81 11.10 17.54
C ALA A 74 -3.64 11.20 18.83
N GLY A 75 -3.27 10.45 19.86
CA GLY A 75 -4.02 10.41 21.13
C GLY A 75 -5.32 9.60 21.06
N GLY A 76 -5.47 8.73 20.05
CA GLY A 76 -6.55 7.75 19.97
C GLY A 76 -6.67 6.81 21.18
N PRO A 77 -7.73 5.97 21.22
CA PRO A 77 -8.03 5.12 22.38
C PRO A 77 -6.86 4.20 22.77
N ALA A 78 -6.75 3.91 24.07
CA ALA A 78 -5.78 2.94 24.57
C ALA A 78 -6.00 1.57 23.90
N GLY A 79 -4.94 0.99 23.33
CA GLY A 79 -5.00 -0.30 22.63
C GLY A 79 -5.29 -0.19 21.12
N ASP A 80 -5.49 1.01 20.56
CA ASP A 80 -5.67 1.19 19.11
C ASP A 80 -4.36 1.15 18.32
N TYR A 81 -3.21 1.10 19.00
CA TYR A 81 -1.88 1.07 18.41
C TYR A 81 -1.24 -0.29 18.63
N ASP A 82 -0.71 -0.88 17.57
CA ASP A 82 0.07 -2.11 17.66
C ASP A 82 1.37 -1.86 18.45
N PRO A 83 1.68 -2.65 19.48
CA PRO A 83 2.81 -2.38 20.37
C PRO A 83 4.18 -2.63 19.72
N THR A 84 4.24 -3.35 18.60
CA THR A 84 5.50 -3.66 17.90
C THR A 84 5.83 -2.58 16.87
N THR A 85 4.82 -2.16 16.12
CA THR A 85 4.98 -1.26 14.96
C THR A 85 4.61 0.17 15.27
N GLY A 86 3.78 0.42 16.30
CA GLY A 86 3.20 1.73 16.58
C GLY A 86 2.12 2.17 15.59
N CYS A 87 1.67 1.28 14.70
CA CYS A 87 0.65 1.58 13.70
C CYS A 87 -0.77 1.48 14.28
N ILE A 88 -1.72 2.21 13.69
CA ILE A 88 -3.13 2.17 14.07
C ILE A 88 -3.75 0.84 13.62
N THR A 89 -4.11 -0.03 14.57
CA THR A 89 -4.56 -1.40 14.34
C THR A 89 -5.82 -1.46 13.48
N ARG A 90 -6.85 -0.65 13.79
CA ARG A 90 -8.12 -0.66 13.04
C ARG A 90 -7.97 -0.27 11.56
N PHE A 91 -7.00 0.59 11.24
CA PHE A 91 -6.73 0.99 9.85
C PHE A 91 -5.95 -0.08 9.10
N ASN A 92 -5.03 -0.77 9.78
CA ASN A 92 -4.36 -1.94 9.22
C ASN A 92 -5.35 -3.10 9.00
N GLN A 93 -6.33 -3.29 9.89
CA GLN A 93 -7.41 -4.27 9.70
C GLN A 93 -8.28 -3.95 8.46
N LEU A 94 -8.56 -2.66 8.19
CA LEU A 94 -9.21 -2.24 6.94
C LEU A 94 -8.38 -2.64 5.71
N ALA A 95 -7.06 -2.36 5.72
CA ALA A 95 -6.17 -2.74 4.63
C ALA A 95 -6.10 -4.26 4.43
N GLU A 96 -6.02 -5.02 5.51
CA GLU A 96 -6.03 -6.50 5.49
C GLU A 96 -7.35 -7.05 4.95
N HIS A 97 -8.48 -6.45 5.33
CA HIS A 97 -9.79 -6.81 4.80
C HIS A 97 -9.89 -6.54 3.29
N HIS A 98 -9.48 -5.36 2.83
CA HIS A 98 -9.35 -5.07 1.40
C HIS A 98 -8.49 -6.12 0.68
N ASN A 99 -7.30 -6.39 1.22
CA ASN A 99 -6.36 -7.36 0.67
C ASN A 99 -6.93 -8.78 0.61
N HIS A 100 -7.71 -9.19 1.61
CA HIS A 100 -8.44 -10.46 1.60
C HIS A 100 -9.46 -10.50 0.46
N MET A 101 -10.31 -9.48 0.35
CA MET A 101 -11.37 -9.40 -0.66
C MET A 101 -10.81 -9.31 -2.08
N LEU A 102 -9.71 -8.57 -2.29
CA LEU A 102 -9.00 -8.52 -3.56
C LEU A 102 -8.52 -9.91 -3.98
N ARG A 103 -7.87 -10.65 -3.08
CA ARG A 103 -7.40 -12.02 -3.37
C ARG A 103 -8.55 -12.98 -3.70
N MET A 104 -9.69 -12.87 -3.02
CA MET A 104 -10.90 -13.63 -3.34
C MET A 104 -11.41 -13.30 -4.75
N MET A 105 -11.59 -12.01 -5.06
CA MET A 105 -12.06 -11.56 -6.38
C MET A 105 -11.12 -12.00 -7.50
N LEU A 106 -9.80 -11.93 -7.31
CA LEU A 106 -8.83 -12.43 -8.30
C LEU A 106 -8.96 -13.94 -8.53
N ARG A 107 -9.31 -14.75 -7.51
CA ARG A 107 -9.58 -16.20 -7.70
C ARG A 107 -10.85 -16.43 -8.52
N GLU A 108 -11.89 -15.63 -8.29
CA GLU A 108 -13.13 -15.68 -9.06
C GLU A 108 -12.89 -15.33 -10.54
N LEU A 109 -12.16 -14.25 -10.82
CA LEU A 109 -11.80 -13.86 -12.19
C LEU A 109 -10.97 -14.95 -12.88
N ARG A 110 -9.95 -15.50 -12.21
CA ARG A 110 -9.17 -16.63 -12.77
C ARG A 110 -10.08 -17.80 -13.14
N THR A 111 -11.05 -18.14 -12.28
CA THR A 111 -12.01 -19.22 -12.54
C THR A 111 -12.92 -18.92 -13.73
N LYS A 112 -13.47 -17.70 -13.80
CA LYS A 112 -14.33 -17.22 -14.90
C LYS A 112 -13.65 -17.34 -16.26
N TYR A 113 -12.36 -17.01 -16.34
CA TYR A 113 -11.60 -16.99 -17.61
C TYR A 113 -10.84 -18.29 -17.91
N ARG A 114 -10.73 -19.22 -16.95
CA ARG A 114 -9.89 -20.45 -17.05
C ARG A 114 -10.11 -21.26 -18.32
N ARG A 115 -11.35 -21.36 -18.81
CA ARG A 115 -11.69 -22.13 -20.02
C ARG A 115 -11.58 -21.33 -21.33
N ARG A 116 -11.46 -20.00 -21.25
CA ARG A 116 -11.49 -19.12 -22.43
C ARG A 116 -10.09 -18.81 -22.95
N ARG A 117 -9.12 -18.57 -22.05
CA ARG A 117 -7.75 -18.21 -22.42
C ARG A 117 -6.78 -18.38 -21.24
N PRO A 118 -5.47 -18.60 -21.51
CA PRO A 118 -4.45 -18.48 -20.47
C PRO A 118 -4.44 -17.06 -19.89
N LEU A 119 -4.57 -16.97 -18.56
CA LEU A 119 -4.63 -15.71 -17.82
C LEU A 119 -3.83 -15.83 -16.53
N THR A 120 -2.83 -14.95 -16.38
CA THR A 120 -2.07 -14.76 -15.15
C THR A 120 -2.53 -13.47 -14.49
N LEU A 121 -3.27 -13.59 -13.39
CA LEU A 121 -3.48 -12.49 -12.46
C LEU A 121 -2.53 -12.72 -11.29
N HIS A 122 -1.70 -11.75 -10.94
CA HIS A 122 -0.78 -11.81 -9.81
C HIS A 122 -1.17 -10.74 -8.79
N TYR A 123 -1.32 -11.16 -7.53
CA TYR A 123 -1.47 -10.25 -6.40
C TYR A 123 -0.07 -9.89 -5.92
N ALA A 124 0.30 -8.62 -5.99
CA ALA A 124 1.54 -8.10 -5.46
C ALA A 124 1.30 -7.58 -4.04
N ASP A 125 1.94 -8.24 -3.07
CA ASP A 125 1.82 -7.87 -1.66
C ASP A 125 2.78 -6.73 -1.33
N ILE A 126 2.21 -5.54 -1.08
CA ILE A 126 2.97 -4.39 -0.59
C ILE A 126 2.78 -4.18 0.92
N TYR A 127 1.79 -4.83 1.54
CA TYR A 127 1.48 -4.68 2.95
C TYR A 127 2.57 -5.29 3.83
N ARG A 128 2.86 -6.58 3.62
CA ARG A 128 3.79 -7.33 4.47
C ARG A 128 5.20 -6.75 4.47
N PRO A 129 5.83 -6.44 3.31
CA PRO A 129 7.18 -5.88 3.31
C PRO A 129 7.27 -4.53 4.04
N VAL A 130 6.23 -3.70 3.98
CA VAL A 130 6.21 -2.41 4.69
C VAL A 130 6.04 -2.62 6.19
N ILE A 131 5.12 -3.49 6.62
CA ILE A 131 4.98 -3.85 8.04
C ILE A 131 6.28 -4.40 8.62
N GLU A 132 6.94 -5.30 7.91
CA GLU A 132 8.23 -5.87 8.35
C GLU A 132 9.33 -4.81 8.41
N ALA A 133 9.36 -3.88 7.45
CA ALA A 133 10.28 -2.75 7.46
C ALA A 133 10.02 -1.78 8.63
N VAL A 134 8.76 -1.54 8.98
CA VAL A 134 8.39 -0.71 10.14
C VAL A 134 8.72 -1.40 11.45
N ALA A 135 8.44 -2.72 11.56
CA ALA A 135 8.71 -3.50 12.76
C ALA A 135 10.22 -3.73 13.02
N SER A 136 11.04 -3.71 11.97
CA SER A 136 12.47 -4.00 12.05
C SER A 136 13.29 -3.16 11.05
N PRO A 137 13.31 -1.82 11.21
CA PRO A 137 13.85 -0.90 10.20
C PRO A 137 15.31 -1.16 9.85
N ALA A 138 16.15 -1.44 10.85
CA ALA A 138 17.57 -1.71 10.64
C ALA A 138 17.82 -2.92 9.72
N SER A 139 17.00 -3.98 9.83
CA SER A 139 17.07 -5.17 8.97
C SER A 139 16.77 -4.87 7.49
N TYR A 140 16.07 -3.78 7.24
CA TYR A 140 15.71 -3.28 5.91
C TYR A 140 16.56 -2.09 5.46
N GLY A 141 17.52 -1.65 6.27
CA GLY A 141 18.43 -0.53 5.98
C GLY A 141 17.89 0.86 6.34
N PHE A 142 16.70 0.93 6.94
CA PHE A 142 16.07 2.16 7.44
C PHE A 142 16.63 2.57 8.81
N GLY A 143 16.40 3.82 9.19
CA GLY A 143 16.79 4.40 10.48
C GLY A 143 15.77 4.16 11.59
N ASP A 144 16.00 4.80 12.74
CA ASP A 144 15.26 4.51 13.99
C ASP A 144 13.86 5.16 14.07
N THR A 145 13.43 5.89 13.04
CA THR A 145 12.13 6.59 12.98
C THR A 145 11.27 6.08 11.81
N PRO A 146 10.90 4.79 11.77
CA PRO A 146 10.20 4.19 10.63
C PRO A 146 8.81 4.78 10.34
N LEU A 147 8.18 5.45 11.32
CA LEU A 147 6.88 6.11 11.19
C LEU A 147 6.96 7.63 11.00
N ALA A 148 8.15 8.17 10.77
CA ALA A 148 8.34 9.58 10.43
C ALA A 148 8.41 9.76 8.91
N ALA A 149 7.85 10.87 8.42
CA ALA A 149 8.08 11.32 7.06
C ALA A 149 9.48 11.95 6.94
N CYS A 150 10.19 11.68 5.85
CA CYS A 150 11.45 12.37 5.54
C CYS A 150 11.22 13.88 5.29
N CYS A 151 10.16 14.22 4.57
CA CYS A 151 9.78 15.57 4.19
C CYS A 151 8.45 15.94 4.86
N GLY A 152 8.45 16.96 5.70
CA GLY A 152 7.26 17.38 6.41
C GLY A 152 7.59 18.38 7.51
N GLY A 153 6.66 18.61 8.44
CA GLY A 153 6.81 19.67 9.43
C GLY A 153 5.88 19.50 10.63
N GLY A 154 5.97 20.47 11.55
CA GLY A 154 5.20 20.47 12.80
C GLY A 154 5.91 19.84 14.00
N GLY A 155 7.11 19.27 13.83
CA GLY A 155 8.00 18.86 14.92
C GLY A 155 7.52 17.68 15.78
N GLY A 156 6.45 16.99 15.36
CA GLY A 156 5.93 15.79 16.04
C GLY A 156 6.66 14.50 15.65
N PRO A 157 6.36 13.37 16.33
CA PRO A 157 7.04 12.09 16.12
C PRO A 157 6.91 11.54 14.69
N ASN A 158 5.86 11.93 13.97
CA ASN A 158 5.61 11.50 12.59
C ASN A 158 6.16 12.47 11.54
N ASN A 159 6.69 13.62 11.94
CA ASN A 159 7.12 14.72 11.06
C ASN A 159 6.05 15.09 10.01
N PHE A 160 4.77 15.07 10.38
CA PHE A 160 3.65 15.38 9.50
C PHE A 160 2.70 16.38 10.14
N ASN A 161 2.26 17.36 9.35
CA ASN A 161 1.26 18.35 9.72
C ASN A 161 0.57 18.87 8.45
N PHE A 162 -0.76 18.95 8.44
CA PHE A 162 -1.52 19.40 7.26
C PHE A 162 -1.26 20.85 6.83
N ILE A 163 -0.72 21.70 7.72
CA ILE A 163 -0.34 23.08 7.42
C ILE A 163 1.12 23.17 6.96
N ALA A 164 1.97 22.25 7.43
CA ALA A 164 3.40 22.19 7.12
C ALA A 164 3.77 20.94 6.31
N PHE A 165 2.91 20.54 5.37
CA PHE A 165 3.13 19.37 4.53
C PHE A 165 4.30 19.56 3.58
N CYS A 166 4.87 18.46 3.08
CA CYS A 166 6.04 18.50 2.20
C CYS A 166 5.82 19.43 1.00
N GLY A 167 6.79 20.31 0.74
CA GLY A 167 6.73 21.30 -0.34
C GLY A 167 6.20 22.67 0.09
N THR A 168 5.74 22.82 1.33
CA THR A 168 5.46 24.14 1.93
C THR A 168 6.73 24.76 2.53
N PRO A 169 6.81 26.10 2.66
CA PRO A 169 7.93 26.77 3.33
C PRO A 169 8.11 26.38 4.80
N ALA A 170 7.07 25.85 5.43
CA ALA A 170 7.09 25.39 6.82
C ALA A 170 7.60 23.94 6.96
N SER A 171 7.82 23.24 5.85
CA SER A 171 8.36 21.87 5.85
C SER A 171 9.88 21.85 5.84
N THR A 172 10.43 20.75 6.34
CA THR A 172 11.84 20.41 6.30
C THR A 172 12.01 19.06 5.62
N THR A 173 13.19 18.81 5.06
CA THR A 173 13.53 17.52 4.46
C THR A 173 14.68 16.90 5.25
N CYS A 174 14.58 15.59 5.47
CA CYS A 174 15.62 14.81 6.10
C CYS A 174 16.91 14.82 5.26
N THR A 175 18.05 14.54 5.89
CA THR A 175 19.36 14.55 5.22
C THR A 175 19.61 13.32 4.35
N ASP A 176 19.06 12.16 4.71
CA ASP A 176 19.21 10.90 3.98
C ASP A 176 17.85 10.20 3.81
N PRO A 177 17.17 10.38 2.65
CA PRO A 177 15.89 9.73 2.38
C PRO A 177 15.94 8.20 2.35
N SER A 178 17.12 7.60 2.21
CA SER A 178 17.26 6.13 2.23
C SER A 178 17.02 5.53 3.62
N LYS A 179 17.02 6.38 4.66
CA LYS A 179 16.75 5.98 6.05
C LYS A 179 15.28 6.03 6.46
N PHE A 180 14.40 6.49 5.58
CA PHE A 180 12.99 6.68 5.91
C PHE A 180 12.10 5.74 5.08
N VAL A 181 11.05 5.23 5.71
CA VAL A 181 10.02 4.43 5.01
C VAL A 181 9.14 5.36 4.18
N SER A 182 8.65 6.44 4.80
CA SER A 182 7.76 7.44 4.19
C SER A 182 8.52 8.68 3.72
N TRP A 183 8.17 9.17 2.54
CA TRP A 183 8.69 10.41 1.98
C TRP A 183 7.98 11.62 2.58
N ASP A 184 6.67 11.75 2.40
CA ASP A 184 5.91 12.96 2.76
C ASP A 184 4.78 12.71 3.77
N GLY A 185 4.68 11.49 4.30
CA GLY A 185 3.62 11.04 5.19
C GLY A 185 2.44 10.38 4.52
N ILE A 186 2.45 10.29 3.18
CA ILE A 186 1.42 9.68 2.33
C ILE A 186 2.06 8.68 1.36
N HIS A 187 3.21 9.06 0.81
CA HIS A 187 3.94 8.30 -0.20
C HIS A 187 5.24 7.74 0.38
N PHE A 188 5.66 6.61 -0.17
CA PHE A 188 6.91 5.96 0.19
C PHE A 188 8.15 6.66 -0.40
N THR A 189 9.29 6.53 0.30
CA THR A 189 10.59 6.94 -0.24
C THR A 189 11.00 6.07 -1.44
N GLU A 190 12.01 6.54 -2.17
CA GLU A 190 12.65 5.76 -3.24
C GLU A 190 13.21 4.42 -2.72
N ALA A 191 13.77 4.40 -1.51
CA ALA A 191 14.29 3.18 -0.88
C ALA A 191 13.19 2.14 -0.62
N THR A 192 12.04 2.57 -0.08
CA THR A 192 10.88 1.70 0.13
C THR A 192 10.30 1.22 -1.20
N ASN A 193 10.13 2.10 -2.19
CA ASN A 193 9.66 1.68 -3.52
C ASN A 193 10.61 0.67 -4.19
N ARG A 194 11.93 0.83 -4.02
CA ARG A 194 12.93 -0.11 -4.50
C ARG A 194 12.85 -1.46 -3.79
N LEU A 195 12.60 -1.48 -2.48
CA LEU A 195 12.33 -2.70 -1.71
C LEU A 195 11.11 -3.43 -2.27
N LEU A 196 9.99 -2.73 -2.43
CA LEU A 196 8.73 -3.29 -2.95
C LEU A 196 8.89 -3.85 -4.36
N ALA A 197 9.47 -3.08 -5.27
CA ALA A 197 9.73 -3.52 -6.64
C ALA A 197 10.60 -4.78 -6.69
N ARG A 198 11.64 -4.87 -5.86
CA ARG A 198 12.50 -6.08 -5.78
C ARG A 198 11.73 -7.29 -5.28
N LYS A 199 10.94 -7.14 -4.21
CA LYS A 199 10.12 -8.24 -3.66
C LYS A 199 9.11 -8.74 -4.69
N MET A 200 8.41 -7.83 -5.36
CA MET A 200 7.48 -8.16 -6.43
C MET A 200 8.16 -8.89 -7.60
N LEU A 201 9.32 -8.41 -8.05
CA LEU A 201 10.06 -9.05 -9.14
C LEU A 201 10.51 -10.46 -8.75
N GLN A 202 11.04 -10.64 -7.52
CA GLN A 202 11.42 -11.94 -6.99
C GLN A 202 10.23 -12.91 -6.94
N GLU A 203 9.06 -12.45 -6.49
CA GLU A 203 7.83 -13.26 -6.46
C GLU A 203 7.36 -13.66 -7.87
N LEU A 204 7.46 -12.77 -8.85
CA LEU A 204 7.11 -13.06 -10.24
C LEU A 204 8.07 -14.07 -10.88
N LEU A 205 9.37 -13.93 -10.62
CA LEU A 205 10.42 -14.82 -11.13
C LEU A 205 10.37 -16.22 -10.49
N SER A 206 10.23 -16.30 -9.17
CA SER A 206 10.19 -17.57 -8.42
C SER A 206 8.98 -18.45 -8.78
N ARG A 207 7.88 -17.85 -9.26
CA ARG A 207 6.69 -18.59 -9.72
C ARG A 207 6.82 -19.11 -11.16
N GLY A 208 8.00 -19.00 -11.78
CA GLY A 208 8.25 -19.46 -13.15
C GLY A 208 7.42 -18.75 -14.20
N ALA A 209 6.85 -17.59 -13.86
CA ALA A 209 5.91 -16.89 -14.73
C ALA A 209 6.62 -16.08 -15.83
N TYR A 210 7.89 -15.70 -15.62
CA TYR A 210 8.67 -14.91 -16.57
C TYR A 210 10.17 -15.23 -16.47
N ASN A 211 10.84 -15.37 -17.60
CA ASN A 211 12.29 -15.18 -17.69
C ASN A 211 12.54 -13.68 -17.86
N VAL A 212 12.64 -12.93 -16.76
CA VAL A 212 13.14 -11.55 -16.81
C VAL A 212 14.65 -11.65 -16.62
N ALA A 213 15.41 -11.42 -17.69
CA ALA A 213 16.84 -11.21 -17.58
C ALA A 213 17.06 -9.89 -16.83
N ILE A 214 17.76 -9.96 -15.69
CA ILE A 214 18.28 -8.79 -14.97
C ILE A 214 19.59 -8.38 -15.63
#